data_AF-A0AAF0TVA7-F1
#
_entry.id   AF-A0AAF0TVA7-F1
#
_cell.length_a   1.000
_cell.length_b   1.000
_cell.length_c   1.000
_cell.angle_alpha   90.00
_cell.angle_beta   90.00
_cell.angle_gamma   90.00
#
_symmetry.space_group_name_H-M   'P 1'
#
loop_
_entity.id
_entity.type
_entity.pdbx_description
1 polymer ?
#
loop_
_entity_poly.entity_id
_entity_poly.type
_entity_poly.pdbx_seq_one_letter_code
_entity_poly.pdbx_strand_id
1 'polypeptide(L)'
;MQTSWSEHNPARRFWSWPRYREDESNFFRWRDREDVDIRSKYIISRLAKRIKELEEALARYESHVESNQVVMKEKKKRKCCNLKLIVLIVIVCFLFLSLTKNVKDGSCRCVQPKLP
;
A
#
# COMPACT_ATOMS: atom_id res chain seq x y z
N MET A 1 27.58 -19.41 31.84
CA MET A 1 27.87 -18.24 30.98
C MET A 1 27.49 -17.00 31.75
N GLN A 2 28.38 -16.03 31.87
CA GLN A 2 28.13 -14.77 32.59
C GLN A 2 28.20 -13.59 31.62
N THR A 3 27.50 -12.51 31.98
CA THR A 3 27.48 -11.24 31.24
C THR A 3 28.08 -10.17 32.14
N SER A 4 29.06 -9.43 31.63
CA SER A 4 29.62 -8.26 32.31
C SER A 4 28.65 -7.08 32.23
N TRP A 5 28.48 -6.40 33.35
CA TRP A 5 27.70 -5.17 33.47
C TRP A 5 28.56 -4.00 33.92
N SER A 6 29.89 -4.11 33.78
CA SER A 6 30.80 -2.99 34.09
C SER A 6 30.71 -1.90 33.03
N GLU A 7 30.95 -0.65 33.43
CA GLU A 7 30.95 0.52 32.52
C GLU A 7 31.91 0.34 31.34
N HIS A 8 33.06 -0.31 31.58
CA HIS A 8 34.10 -0.52 30.58
C HIS A 8 33.84 -1.73 29.67
N ASN A 9 32.98 -2.67 30.08
CA ASN A 9 32.70 -3.91 29.34
C ASN A 9 31.21 -4.27 29.39
N PRO A 10 30.29 -3.37 28.99
CA PRO A 10 28.86 -3.61 29.12
C PRO A 10 28.43 -4.73 28.16
N ALA A 11 27.58 -5.62 28.66
CA ALA A 11 26.99 -6.75 27.93
C ALA A 11 27.97 -7.78 27.34
N ARG A 12 29.29 -7.65 27.56
CA ARG A 12 30.29 -8.63 27.09
C ARG A 12 30.12 -9.96 27.84
N ARG A 13 30.21 -11.07 27.11
CA ARG A 13 30.03 -12.42 27.68
C ARG A 13 31.38 -13.04 28.00
N PHE A 14 31.45 -13.76 29.13
CA PHE A 14 32.67 -14.44 29.54
C PHE A 14 32.37 -15.80 30.20
N TRP A 15 33.40 -16.63 30.21
CA TRP A 15 33.50 -17.86 30.97
C TRP A 15 34.26 -17.58 32.27
N SER A 16 33.73 -18.08 33.37
CA SER A 16 34.34 -18.08 34.70
C SER A 16 33.90 -19.35 35.42
N TRP A 17 34.65 -19.77 36.44
CA TRP A 17 34.22 -20.89 37.25
C TRP A 17 32.91 -20.59 37.99
N PRO A 18 32.07 -21.62 38.23
CA PRO A 18 30.91 -21.49 39.08
C PRO A 18 31.34 -21.24 40.54
N ARG A 19 30.95 -20.11 41.14
CA ARG A 19 31.40 -19.63 42.47
C ARG A 19 31.11 -20.52 43.72
N TYR A 20 30.83 -21.81 43.57
CA TYR A 20 30.40 -22.68 44.67
C TYR A 20 31.49 -23.61 45.23
N ARG A 21 32.72 -23.61 44.70
CA ARG A 21 33.84 -24.34 45.32
C ARG A 21 34.89 -23.37 45.84
N GLU A 22 35.28 -23.55 47.09
CA GLU A 22 36.19 -22.67 47.84
C GLU A 22 37.66 -22.77 47.39
N ASP A 23 38.00 -23.75 46.54
CA ASP A 23 39.37 -24.03 46.05
C ASP A 23 39.60 -23.63 44.57
N GLU A 24 38.86 -22.64 44.05
CA GLU A 24 38.84 -22.37 42.61
C GLU A 24 39.96 -21.45 42.10
N SER A 25 40.78 -22.03 41.23
CA SER A 25 41.69 -21.35 40.28
C SER A 25 40.99 -20.19 39.53
N ASN A 26 41.69 -19.07 39.34
CA ASN A 26 41.20 -17.83 38.68
C ASN A 26 40.97 -17.98 37.16
N PHE A 27 40.14 -18.92 36.70
CA PHE A 27 39.80 -19.03 35.28
C PHE A 27 38.85 -17.92 34.85
N PHE A 28 39.28 -17.16 33.85
CA PHE A 28 38.50 -16.14 33.18
C PHE A 28 38.83 -16.13 31.69
N ARG A 29 37.80 -16.10 30.82
CA ARG A 29 37.97 -15.96 29.36
C ARG A 29 36.82 -15.18 28.74
N TRP A 30 37.14 -14.15 27.96
CA TRP A 30 36.16 -13.44 27.12
C TRP A 30 35.65 -14.34 25.98
N ARG A 31 34.35 -14.25 25.69
CA ARG A 31 33.68 -15.01 24.63
C ARG A 31 33.75 -14.35 23.25
N ASP A 32 34.33 -13.16 23.16
CA ASP A 32 34.23 -12.32 21.94
C ASP A 32 34.98 -12.90 20.73
N ARG A 33 35.91 -13.84 20.96
CA ARG A 33 36.70 -14.50 19.92
C ARG A 33 36.14 -15.84 19.45
N GLU A 34 35.04 -16.31 20.05
CA GLU A 34 34.43 -17.57 19.65
C GLU A 34 33.53 -17.34 18.44
N ASP A 35 33.81 -18.09 17.38
CA ASP A 35 33.00 -18.08 16.17
C ASP A 35 31.53 -18.35 16.54
N VAL A 36 30.65 -17.61 15.87
CA VAL A 36 29.21 -17.89 15.91
C VAL A 36 29.01 -19.38 15.59
N ASP A 37 28.29 -20.09 16.45
CA ASP A 37 28.10 -21.52 16.24
C ASP A 37 27.49 -21.79 14.85
N ILE A 38 27.86 -22.91 14.24
CA ILE A 38 27.53 -23.23 12.84
C ILE A 38 26.01 -23.15 12.60
N ARG A 39 25.22 -23.57 13.59
CA ARG A 39 23.75 -23.52 13.52
C ARG A 39 23.26 -22.08 13.52
N SER A 40 23.75 -21.23 14.42
CA SER A 40 23.41 -19.81 14.46
C SER A 40 23.81 -19.10 13.17
N LYS A 41 25.00 -19.38 12.62
CA LYS A 41 25.43 -18.82 11.33
C LYS A 41 24.44 -19.17 10.21
N TYR A 42 24.06 -20.45 10.10
CA TYR A 42 23.07 -20.90 9.13
C TYR A 42 21.71 -20.24 9.31
N ILE A 43 21.22 -20.16 10.56
CA ILE A 43 19.92 -19.56 10.88
C ILE A 43 19.92 -18.07 10.53
N ILE A 44 20.95 -17.32 10.94
CA ILE A 44 21.07 -15.88 10.68
C ILE A 44 21.08 -15.62 9.18
N SER A 45 21.90 -16.34 8.41
CA SER A 45 21.94 -16.19 6.96
C SER A 45 20.59 -16.48 6.30
N ARG A 46 19.87 -17.51 6.76
CA ARG A 46 18.55 -17.87 6.23
C ARG A 46 17.49 -16.82 6.57
N LEU A 47 17.53 -16.27 7.79
CA LEU A 47 16.63 -15.20 8.21
C LEU A 47 16.89 -13.92 7.41
N ALA A 48 18.15 -13.52 7.24
CA ALA A 48 18.52 -12.37 6.41
C ALA A 48 18.00 -12.51 4.97
N LYS A 49 18.14 -13.71 4.38
CA LYS A 49 17.59 -13.99 3.05
C LYS A 49 16.07 -13.82 3.00
N ARG A 50 15.35 -14.38 3.97
CA ARG A 50 13.89 -14.28 4.04
C ARG A 50 13.40 -12.84 4.20
N ILE A 51 14.09 -12.05 5.02
CA ILE A 51 13.77 -10.63 5.19
C ILE A 51 13.87 -9.91 3.85
N LYS A 52 14.98 -10.10 3.12
CA LYS A 52 15.15 -9.52 1.79
C LYS A 52 14.07 -9.94 0.79
N GLU A 53 13.75 -11.24 0.75
CA GLU A 53 12.68 -11.77 -0.12
C GLU A 53 11.31 -11.13 0.20
N LEU A 54 11.01 -10.91 1.48
CA LEU A 54 9.78 -10.26 1.93
C LEU A 54 9.75 -8.76 1.61
N GLU A 55 10.86 -8.05 1.79
CA GLU A 55 10.99 -6.64 1.40
C GLU A 55 10.76 -6.45 -0.10
N GLU A 56 11.34 -7.31 -0.94
CA GLU A 56 11.11 -7.28 -2.40
C GLU A 56 9.66 -7.62 -2.77
N ALA A 57 9.01 -8.53 -2.03
CA ALA A 57 7.59 -8.85 -2.24
C ALA A 57 6.68 -7.69 -1.86
N LEU A 58 6.96 -7.00 -0.75
CA LEU A 58 6.24 -5.81 -0.32
C LEU A 58 6.37 -4.67 -1.33
N ALA A 59 7.58 -4.38 -1.80
CA ALA A 59 7.81 -3.35 -2.81
C ALA A 59 7.00 -3.62 -4.10
N ARG A 60 6.94 -4.88 -4.54
CA ARG A 60 6.09 -5.29 -5.67
C ARG A 60 4.61 -5.05 -5.38
N TYR A 61 4.13 -5.49 -4.22
CA TYR A 61 2.73 -5.30 -3.83
C TYR A 61 2.32 -3.84 -3.80
N GLU A 62 3.14 -2.97 -3.20
CA GLU A 62 2.91 -1.51 -3.16
C GLU A 62 2.80 -0.91 -4.56
N SER A 63 3.70 -1.27 -5.47
CA SER A 63 3.64 -0.80 -6.87
C SER A 63 2.36 -1.25 -7.61
N HIS A 64 1.89 -2.47 -7.34
CA HIS A 64 0.63 -2.98 -7.89
C HIS A 64 -0.58 -2.26 -7.29
N VAL A 65 -0.55 -1.93 -6.01
CA VAL A 65 -1.62 -1.16 -5.36
C VAL A 65 -1.68 0.25 -5.94
N GLU A 66 -0.53 0.92 -6.09
CA GLU A 66 -0.47 2.27 -6.65
C GLU A 66 -0.99 2.32 -8.09
N SER A 67 -0.50 1.42 -8.95
CA SER A 67 -0.97 1.31 -10.34
C SER A 67 -2.48 1.01 -10.41
N ASN A 68 -2.98 0.10 -9.58
CA ASN A 68 -4.41 -0.19 -9.50
C ASN A 68 -5.23 1.02 -9.05
N GLN A 69 -4.75 1.81 -8.09
CA GLN A 69 -5.42 3.04 -7.65
C GLN A 69 -5.49 4.07 -8.78
N VAL A 70 -4.40 4.25 -9.54
CA VAL A 70 -4.37 5.14 -10.72
C VAL A 70 -5.39 4.69 -11.75
N VAL A 71 -5.38 3.40 -12.12
CA VAL A 71 -6.34 2.82 -13.08
C VAL A 71 -7.78 2.98 -12.59
N MET A 72 -8.05 2.77 -11.30
CA MET A 72 -9.39 2.97 -10.72
C MET A 72 -9.83 4.43 -10.80
N LYS A 73 -8.95 5.39 -10.49
CA LYS A 73 -9.24 6.83 -10.61
C LYS A 73 -9.56 7.21 -12.06
N GLU A 74 -8.80 6.71 -13.02
CA GLU A 74 -9.05 6.94 -14.45
C GLU A 74 -10.38 6.34 -14.91
N LYS A 75 -10.68 5.10 -14.52
CA LYS A 75 -11.96 4.45 -14.81
C LYS A 75 -13.13 5.25 -14.23
N LYS A 76 -13.00 5.74 -12.99
CA LYS A 76 -14.03 6.58 -12.35
C LYS A 76 -14.22 7.91 -13.09
N LYS A 77 -13.12 8.57 -13.49
CA LYS A 77 -13.16 9.80 -14.30
C LYS A 77 -13.87 9.57 -15.64
N ARG A 78 -13.51 8.49 -16.37
CA ARG A 78 -14.13 8.13 -17.65
C ARG A 78 -15.64 7.86 -17.50
N LYS A 79 -16.06 7.12 -16.48
CA LYS A 79 -17.48 6.88 -16.17
C LYS A 79 -18.23 8.18 -15.89
N CYS A 80 -17.66 9.10 -15.12
CA CYS A 80 -18.26 10.41 -14.82
C CYS A 80 -18.42 11.27 -16.07
N CYS A 81 -17.39 11.34 -16.94
CA CYS A 81 -17.49 12.06 -18.21
C CYS A 81 -18.57 11.47 -19.12
N ASN A 82 -18.65 10.14 -19.23
CA ASN A 82 -19.68 9.48 -20.02
C ASN A 82 -21.09 9.75 -19.46
N LEU A 83 -21.26 9.72 -18.13
CA LEU A 83 -22.55 10.04 -17.51
C LEU A 83 -22.95 11.50 -17.77
N LYS A 84 -22.02 12.44 -17.64
CA LYS A 84 -22.25 13.86 -17.96
C LYS A 84 -22.66 14.05 -19.43
N LEU A 85 -22.00 13.36 -20.35
CA LEU A 85 -22.34 13.41 -21.78
C LEU A 85 -23.77 12.90 -22.04
N ILE A 86 -24.15 11.77 -21.44
CA ILE A 86 -25.50 11.21 -21.55
C ILE A 86 -26.55 12.20 -21.04
N VAL A 87 -26.32 12.82 -19.87
CA VAL A 87 -27.24 13.82 -19.30
C VAL A 87 -27.40 15.02 -20.24
N LEU A 88 -26.30 15.50 -20.84
CA LEU A 88 -26.33 16.61 -21.78
C LEU A 88 -27.14 16.26 -23.04
N ILE A 89 -26.97 15.05 -23.58
CA ILE A 89 -27.76 14.55 -24.73
C ILE A 89 -29.26 14.52 -24.38
N VAL A 90 -29.63 14.01 -23.21
CA VAL A 90 -31.04 13.95 -22.76
C VAL A 90 -31.66 15.33 -22.66
N ILE A 91 -30.95 16.31 -22.10
CA ILE A 91 -31.42 17.71 -22.00
C ILE A 91 -31.65 18.29 -23.39
N VAL A 92 -30.68 18.13 -24.30
CA VAL A 92 -30.80 18.61 -25.69
C VAL A 92 -31.99 17.96 -26.39
N CYS A 93 -32.15 16.63 -26.30
CA CYS A 93 -33.31 15.92 -26.85
C CYS A 93 -34.64 16.47 -26.30
N PHE A 94 -34.72 16.73 -24.99
CA PHE A 94 -35.93 17.28 -24.37
C PHE A 94 -36.27 18.68 -24.90
N LEU A 95 -35.26 19.54 -25.09
CA LEU A 95 -35.45 20.87 -25.68
C LEU A 95 -35.91 20.78 -27.15
N PHE A 96 -35.32 19.90 -27.96
CA PHE A 96 -35.76 19.65 -29.33
C PHE A 96 -37.21 19.15 -29.41
N LEU A 97 -37.58 18.19 -28.54
CA LEU A 97 -38.97 17.71 -28.45
C LEU A 97 -39.94 18.82 -28.03
N SER A 98 -39.52 19.69 -27.13
CA SER A 98 -40.32 20.83 -26.69
C SER A 98 -40.51 21.85 -27.82
N LEU A 99 -39.45 22.18 -28.57
CA LEU A 99 -39.53 23.09 -29.72
C LEU A 99 -40.43 22.53 -30.83
N THR A 100 -40.29 21.24 -31.17
CA THR A 100 -41.11 20.62 -32.22
C THR A 100 -42.60 20.53 -31.83
N LYS A 101 -42.92 20.36 -30.54
CA LYS A 101 -44.30 20.48 -30.05
C LYS A 101 -44.83 21.91 -30.24
N ASN A 102 -44.08 22.92 -29.80
CA ASN A 102 -44.47 24.33 -29.96
C ASN A 102 -44.67 24.73 -31.43
N VAL A 103 -43.84 24.22 -32.37
CA VAL A 103 -44.01 24.48 -33.81
C VAL A 103 -45.32 23.87 -34.35
N LYS A 104 -45.68 22.65 -33.91
CA LYS A 104 -46.95 22.03 -34.31
C LYS A 104 -48.14 22.81 -33.77
N ASP A 105 -48.09 23.25 -32.52
CA ASP A 105 -49.17 24.02 -31.90
C ASP A 105 -49.31 25.43 -32.51
N GLY A 106 -48.19 26.03 -32.96
CA GLY A 106 -48.18 27.32 -33.67
C GLY A 106 -48.64 27.24 -35.13
N SER A 107 -48.50 26.09 -35.79
CA SER A 107 -48.86 25.89 -37.20
C SER A 107 -50.37 25.75 -37.45
N CYS A 108 -51.20 25.59 -36.42
CA CYS A 108 -52.65 25.35 -36.58
C CYS A 108 -53.54 26.61 -36.51
N ARG A 109 -53.00 27.84 -36.51
CA ARG A 109 -53.84 29.05 -36.65
C ARG A 109 -54.07 29.41 -38.12
N CYS A 110 -54.93 28.64 -38.78
CA CYS A 110 -55.59 29.11 -39.99
C CYS A 110 -56.62 30.18 -39.60
N VAL A 111 -56.23 31.45 -39.68
CA VAL A 111 -57.18 32.57 -39.58
C VAL A 111 -58.09 32.50 -40.82
N GLN A 112 -59.35 32.17 -40.60
CA GLN A 112 -60.39 32.25 -41.62
C GLN A 112 -60.55 33.72 -42.06
N PRO A 113 -60.45 34.07 -43.35
CA PRO A 113 -60.72 35.42 -43.80
C PRO A 113 -62.24 35.68 -43.69
N LYS A 114 -62.62 36.65 -42.87
CA LYS A 114 -63.96 37.24 -42.94
C LYS A 114 -64.05 38.03 -44.25
N LEU A 115 -64.84 37.54 -45.21
CA LEU A 115 -65.26 38.35 -46.35
C LEU A 115 -66.46 39.23 -45.95
N PRO A 116 -66.49 40.50 -46.42
CA PRO A 116 -67.68 41.37 -46.34
C PRO A 116 -68.77 40.96 -47.34
#